data_AF-A0A4V1XXV4-F1
#
_entry.id   AF-A0A4V1XXV4-F1
#
_cell.length_a   1.000
_cell.length_b   1.000
_cell.length_c   1.000
_cell.angle_alpha   90.00
_cell.angle_beta   90.00
_cell.angle_gamma   90.00
#
_symmetry.space_group_name_H-M   'P 1'
#
loop_
_entity.id
_entity.type
_entity.pdbx_description
1 polymer ?
#
loop_
_entity_poly.entity_id
_entity_poly.type
_entity_poly.pdbx_seq_one_letter_code
_entity_poly.pdbx_strand_id
1 'polypeptide(L)'
;MTCGAVLGELARPTARAMAWAPVVAVTSSLLLVAFLLRLADRPADVVLGLGAGAVAAAVVFALHDPAAALLAPVPTSAMARRLLRVALVTALVLPAWLLTAELLPGPGLGLLPLLALASTGIAVAVWLPSGRSVTLAAAVPLVWVTAGQLLGAGLGPVGEAVGWWHAHPTYVVVAALALLVAGRNR
;
A
#
# COMPACT_ATOMS: atom_id res chain seq x y z
N MET A 1 -20.35 -27.15 -8.80
CA MET A 1 -20.04 -25.71 -8.60
C MET A 1 -18.53 -25.54 -8.64
N THR A 2 -18.00 -24.84 -9.64
CA THR A 2 -16.56 -24.58 -9.74
C THR A 2 -16.15 -23.54 -8.69
N CYS A 3 -14.96 -23.71 -8.11
CA CYS A 3 -14.42 -22.83 -7.06
C CYS A 3 -14.46 -21.33 -7.46
N GLY A 4 -14.38 -21.03 -8.76
CA GLY A 4 -14.48 -19.68 -9.31
C GLY A 4 -15.86 -19.01 -9.19
N ALA A 5 -16.96 -19.78 -9.24
CA ALA A 5 -18.31 -19.22 -9.10
C ALA A 5 -18.56 -18.70 -7.67
N VAL A 6 -18.11 -19.46 -6.67
CA VAL A 6 -18.22 -19.09 -5.24
C VAL A 6 -17.37 -17.86 -4.92
N LEU A 7 -16.16 -17.76 -5.48
CA LEU A 7 -15.31 -16.59 -5.33
C LEU A 7 -15.93 -15.34 -5.98
N GLY A 8 -16.56 -15.47 -7.15
CA GLY A 8 -17.26 -14.37 -7.82
C GLY A 8 -18.46 -13.84 -7.01
N GLU A 9 -19.25 -14.74 -6.42
CA GLU A 9 -20.39 -14.37 -5.57
C GLU A 9 -19.97 -13.67 -4.27
N LEU A 10 -18.83 -14.06 -3.67
CA LEU A 10 -18.29 -13.41 -2.46
C LEU A 10 -17.52 -12.11 -2.77
N ALA A 11 -16.90 -12.00 -3.94
CA ALA A 11 -16.11 -10.84 -4.35
C ALA A 11 -17.00 -9.62 -4.60
N ARG A 12 -18.15 -9.80 -5.26
CA ARG A 12 -19.04 -8.70 -5.65
C ARG A 12 -19.55 -7.84 -4.47
N PRO A 13 -20.10 -8.41 -3.37
CA PRO A 13 -20.54 -7.61 -2.23
C PRO A 13 -19.36 -6.94 -1.53
N THR A 14 -18.23 -7.64 -1.41
CA THR A 14 -17.00 -7.09 -0.81
C THR A 14 -16.47 -5.90 -1.61
N ALA A 15 -16.42 -6.02 -2.93
CA ALA A 15 -16.02 -4.93 -3.82
C ALA A 15 -16.96 -3.73 -3.68
N ARG A 16 -18.29 -3.92 -3.60
CA ARG A 16 -19.22 -2.79 -3.42
C ARG A 16 -19.06 -2.07 -2.08
N ALA A 17 -18.62 -2.77 -1.04
CA ALA A 17 -18.41 -2.19 0.29
C ALA A 17 -17.07 -1.47 0.45
N MET A 18 -16.16 -1.59 -0.53
CA MET A 18 -14.86 -0.93 -0.47
C MET A 18 -14.95 0.53 -0.88
N ALA A 19 -14.22 1.38 -0.17
CA ALA A 19 -14.00 2.77 -0.56
C ALA A 19 -13.01 2.83 -1.73
N TRP A 20 -13.49 2.57 -2.95
CA TRP A 20 -12.65 2.58 -4.17
C TRP A 20 -12.14 3.97 -4.54
N ALA A 21 -12.86 5.03 -4.17
CA ALA A 21 -12.53 6.40 -4.56
C ALA A 21 -11.04 6.76 -4.33
N PRO A 22 -10.45 6.60 -3.13
CA PRO A 22 -9.03 6.88 -2.92
C PRO A 22 -8.10 5.98 -3.74
N VAL A 23 -8.41 4.69 -3.87
CA VAL A 23 -7.57 3.76 -4.65
C VAL A 23 -7.58 4.16 -6.12
N VAL A 24 -8.76 4.39 -6.70
CA VAL A 24 -8.92 4.81 -8.09
C VAL A 24 -8.28 6.17 -8.32
N ALA A 25 -8.51 7.14 -7.44
CA ALA A 25 -7.95 8.49 -7.56
C ALA A 25 -6.41 8.48 -7.53
N VAL A 26 -5.81 7.74 -6.61
CA VAL A 26 -4.34 7.61 -6.53
C VAL A 26 -3.81 6.91 -7.77
N THR A 27 -4.44 5.82 -8.19
CA THR A 27 -3.98 5.01 -9.32
C THR A 27 -4.10 5.77 -10.65
N SER A 28 -5.23 6.45 -10.88
CA SER A 28 -5.44 7.24 -12.09
C SER A 28 -4.53 8.48 -12.12
N SER A 29 -4.33 9.14 -10.98
CA SER A 29 -3.42 10.29 -10.88
C SER A 29 -1.98 9.87 -11.16
N LEU A 30 -1.53 8.74 -10.60
CA LEU A 30 -0.20 8.21 -10.85
C LEU A 30 0.02 7.92 -12.34
N LEU A 31 -0.91 7.22 -12.99
CA LEU A 31 -0.84 6.93 -14.41
C LEU A 31 -0.85 8.19 -15.28
N LEU A 32 -1.71 9.16 -14.93
CA LEU A 32 -1.79 10.43 -15.64
C LEU A 32 -0.46 11.21 -15.53
N VAL A 33 0.08 11.35 -14.33
CA VAL A 33 1.34 12.05 -14.12
C VAL A 33 2.49 11.32 -14.82
N ALA A 34 2.53 9.98 -14.74
CA ALA A 34 3.54 9.18 -15.43
C ALA A 34 3.49 9.37 -16.95
N PHE A 35 2.29 9.35 -17.52
CA PHE A 35 2.08 9.62 -18.93
C PHE A 35 2.53 11.04 -19.33
N LEU A 36 2.19 12.06 -18.54
CA LEU A 36 2.60 13.44 -18.80
C LEU A 36 4.13 13.63 -18.70
N LEU A 37 4.79 13.01 -17.72
CA LEU A 37 6.24 13.06 -17.58
C LEU A 37 6.95 12.37 -18.75
N ARG A 38 6.40 11.23 -19.20
CA ARG A 38 6.90 10.52 -20.37
C ARG A 38 6.81 11.37 -21.63
N LEU A 39 5.69 12.08 -21.82
CA LEU A 39 5.54 13.01 -22.95
C LEU A 39 6.49 14.21 -22.88
N ALA A 40 6.83 14.66 -21.67
CA ALA A 40 7.70 15.80 -21.45
C ALA A 40 9.21 15.45 -21.36
N ASP A 41 9.56 14.15 -21.46
CA ASP A 41 10.91 13.61 -21.28
C ASP A 41 11.60 14.11 -19.99
N ARG A 42 10.82 14.17 -18.90
CA ARG A 42 11.27 14.68 -17.60
C ARG A 42 11.72 13.55 -16.67
N PRO A 43 12.70 13.81 -15.78
CA PRO A 43 13.07 12.84 -14.75
C PRO A 43 11.87 12.58 -13.82
N ALA A 44 11.68 11.31 -13.46
CA ALA A 44 10.49 10.87 -12.73
C ALA A 44 10.77 10.33 -11.32
N ASP A 45 12.02 10.31 -10.86
CA ASP A 45 12.41 9.62 -9.62
C ASP A 45 11.62 10.07 -8.38
N VAL A 46 11.41 11.38 -8.22
CA VAL A 46 10.61 11.95 -7.11
C VAL A 46 9.15 11.54 -7.20
N VAL A 47 8.58 11.58 -8.40
CA VAL A 47 7.17 11.22 -8.65
C VAL A 47 6.96 9.72 -8.44
N LEU A 48 7.91 8.89 -8.84
CA LEU A 48 7.87 7.45 -8.61
C LEU A 48 7.95 7.10 -7.13
N GLY A 49 8.81 7.80 -6.37
CA GLY A 49 8.86 7.66 -4.92
C GLY A 49 7.52 8.03 -4.26
N LEU A 50 6.99 9.22 -4.55
CA LEU A 50 5.70 9.67 -4.03
C LEU A 50 4.54 8.77 -4.47
N GLY A 51 4.57 8.28 -5.70
CA GLY A 51 3.64 7.29 -6.24
C GLY A 51 3.66 5.99 -5.46
N ALA A 52 4.85 5.45 -5.16
CA ALA A 52 4.98 4.25 -4.31
C ALA A 52 4.37 4.46 -2.93
N GLY A 53 4.65 5.61 -2.30
CA GLY A 53 4.06 5.98 -1.01
C GLY A 53 2.54 6.11 -1.05
N ALA A 54 2.00 6.78 -2.07
CA ALA A 54 0.56 6.95 -2.25
C ALA A 54 -0.16 5.63 -2.54
N VAL A 55 0.43 4.76 -3.36
CA VAL A 55 -0.10 3.43 -3.66
C VAL A 55 -0.08 2.55 -2.41
N ALA A 56 1.04 2.52 -1.69
CA ALA A 56 1.14 1.79 -0.43
C ALA A 56 0.11 2.30 0.61
N ALA A 57 -0.06 3.62 0.72
CA ALA A 57 -1.09 4.24 1.56
C ALA A 57 -2.51 3.80 1.15
N ALA A 58 -2.81 3.79 -0.15
CA ALA A 58 -4.10 3.33 -0.67
C ALA A 58 -4.35 1.84 -0.38
N VAL A 59 -3.31 0.99 -0.49
CA VAL A 59 -3.38 -0.43 -0.13
C VAL A 59 -3.71 -0.61 1.35
N VAL A 60 -3.01 0.12 2.22
CA VAL A 60 -3.26 0.09 3.68
C VAL A 60 -4.66 0.60 3.99
N PHE A 61 -5.09 1.70 3.38
CA PHE A 61 -6.43 2.26 3.56
C PHE A 61 -7.53 1.29 3.14
N ALA A 62 -7.33 0.54 2.05
CA ALA A 62 -8.30 -0.42 1.56
C ALA A 62 -8.53 -1.62 2.51
N LEU A 63 -7.62 -1.86 3.47
CA LEU A 63 -7.81 -2.81 4.56
C LEU A 63 -8.81 -2.34 5.61
N HIS A 64 -9.21 -1.06 5.59
CA HIS A 64 -10.21 -0.53 6.51
C HIS A 64 -11.56 -1.22 6.29
N ASP A 65 -11.98 -2.06 7.25
CA ASP A 65 -13.26 -2.77 7.24
C ASP A 65 -14.25 -2.10 8.19
N PRO A 66 -15.02 -1.08 7.75
CA PRO A 66 -15.99 -0.40 8.60
C PRO A 66 -17.11 -1.34 9.07
N ALA A 67 -17.38 -2.41 8.30
CA ALA A 67 -18.36 -3.42 8.65
C ALA A 67 -17.85 -4.41 9.72
N ALA A 68 -16.58 -4.36 10.12
CA ALA A 68 -16.02 -5.29 11.09
C ALA A 68 -16.73 -5.23 12.45
N ALA A 69 -17.14 -4.02 12.89
CA ALA A 69 -17.89 -3.84 14.13
C ALA A 69 -19.31 -4.42 14.04
N LEU A 70 -19.95 -4.30 12.87
CA LEU A 70 -21.31 -4.80 12.62
C LEU A 70 -21.35 -6.32 12.43
N LEU A 71 -20.26 -6.91 11.92
CA LEU A 71 -20.14 -8.33 11.63
C LEU A 71 -19.41 -9.12 12.73
N ALA A 72 -19.03 -8.46 13.83
CA ALA A 72 -18.44 -9.11 15.01
C ALA A 72 -19.26 -10.30 15.55
N PRO A 73 -20.61 -10.27 15.59
CA PRO A 73 -21.39 -11.41 16.11
C PRO A 73 -21.57 -12.54 15.09
N VAL A 74 -21.15 -12.36 13.83
CA VAL A 74 -21.35 -13.35 12.76
C VAL A 74 -20.10 -14.24 12.66
N PRO A 75 -20.23 -15.58 12.54
CA PRO A 75 -19.09 -16.51 12.47
C PRO A 75 -18.39 -16.48 11.10
N THR A 76 -18.08 -15.29 10.58
CA THR A 76 -17.29 -15.12 9.36
C THR A 76 -15.85 -14.80 9.73
N SER A 77 -14.91 -15.55 9.17
CA SER A 77 -13.47 -15.32 9.40
C SER A 77 -13.08 -13.90 8.97
N ALA A 78 -12.66 -13.07 9.93
CA ALA A 78 -12.13 -11.74 9.67
C ALA A 78 -10.89 -11.78 8.74
N MET A 79 -10.11 -12.85 8.83
CA MET A 79 -8.94 -13.08 7.98
C MET A 79 -9.34 -13.27 6.52
N ALA A 80 -10.39 -14.06 6.25
CA ALA A 80 -10.88 -14.28 4.88
C ALA A 80 -11.35 -12.97 4.23
N ARG A 81 -12.07 -12.11 4.98
CA ARG A 81 -12.49 -10.79 4.48
C ARG A 81 -11.31 -9.87 4.15
N ARG A 82 -10.27 -9.87 5.00
CA ARG A 82 -9.04 -9.10 4.78
C ARG A 82 -8.28 -9.60 3.55
N LEU A 83 -8.10 -10.91 3.41
CA LEU A 83 -7.43 -11.52 2.26
C LEU A 83 -8.16 -11.21 0.94
N LEU A 84 -9.49 -11.28 0.94
CA LEU A 84 -10.28 -10.94 -0.24
C LEU A 84 -10.14 -9.46 -0.62
N ARG A 85 -10.16 -8.55 0.36
CA ARG A 85 -9.91 -7.11 0.11
C ARG A 85 -8.50 -6.89 -0.45
N VAL A 86 -7.48 -7.51 0.12
CA VAL A 86 -6.10 -7.45 -0.41
C VAL A 86 -6.05 -7.94 -1.85
N ALA A 87 -6.66 -9.09 -2.15
CA ALA A 87 -6.68 -9.65 -3.49
C ALA A 87 -7.33 -8.68 -4.50
N LEU A 88 -8.47 -8.09 -4.15
CA LEU A 88 -9.17 -7.11 -5.00
C LEU A 88 -8.36 -5.84 -5.24
N VAL A 89 -7.72 -5.29 -4.20
CA VAL A 89 -6.87 -4.10 -4.34
C VAL A 89 -5.64 -4.42 -5.19
N THR A 90 -5.00 -5.56 -4.92
CA THR A 90 -3.81 -6.00 -5.64
C THR A 90 -4.13 -6.20 -7.13
N ALA A 91 -5.29 -6.77 -7.46
CA ALA A 91 -5.73 -6.94 -8.83
C ALA A 91 -5.87 -5.63 -9.61
N LEU A 92 -6.15 -4.50 -8.94
CA LEU A 92 -6.20 -3.17 -9.55
C LEU A 92 -4.84 -2.46 -9.54
N VAL A 93 -4.18 -2.47 -8.40
CA VAL A 93 -2.95 -1.71 -8.14
C VAL A 93 -1.75 -2.30 -8.88
N LEU A 94 -1.62 -3.63 -8.92
CA LEU A 94 -0.47 -4.28 -9.51
C LEU A 94 -0.34 -3.98 -11.02
N PRO A 95 -1.39 -4.13 -11.85
CA PRO A 95 -1.31 -3.77 -13.27
C PRO A 95 -0.96 -2.29 -13.48
N ALA A 96 -1.54 -1.40 -12.69
CA ALA A 96 -1.27 0.04 -12.82
C ALA A 96 0.17 0.39 -12.43
N TRP A 97 0.72 -0.26 -11.41
CA TRP A 97 2.11 -0.09 -11.01
C TRP A 97 3.06 -0.60 -12.11
N LEU A 98 2.79 -1.78 -12.68
CA LEU A 98 3.57 -2.34 -13.79
C LEU A 98 3.53 -1.43 -15.02
N LEU A 99 2.34 -0.92 -15.38
CA LEU A 99 2.19 0.03 -16.48
C LEU A 99 2.96 1.34 -16.22
N THR A 100 2.93 1.84 -14.98
CA THR A 100 3.73 3.01 -14.58
C THR A 100 5.22 2.73 -14.74
N ALA A 101 5.66 1.52 -14.39
CA ALA A 101 7.05 1.11 -14.51
C ALA A 101 7.51 1.00 -15.96
N GLU A 102 6.64 0.53 -16.86
CA GLU A 102 6.91 0.49 -18.30
C GLU A 102 6.95 1.89 -18.94
N LEU A 103 6.08 2.80 -18.48
CA LEU A 103 6.02 4.18 -18.98
C LEU A 103 7.26 5.00 -18.58
N LEU A 104 7.86 4.71 -17.43
CA LEU A 104 8.95 5.49 -16.84
C LEU A 104 10.14 4.61 -16.45
N PRO A 105 10.82 3.93 -17.39
CA PRO A 105 11.88 3.00 -17.06
C PRO A 105 12.99 3.68 -16.24
N GLY A 106 13.24 3.17 -15.03
CA GLY A 106 14.22 3.74 -14.10
C GLY A 106 14.55 2.78 -12.95
N PRO A 107 15.70 2.98 -12.28
CA PRO A 107 16.20 2.07 -11.25
C PRO A 107 15.33 1.98 -9.96
N GLY A 108 14.33 2.85 -9.81
CA GLY A 108 13.49 2.97 -8.59
C GLY A 108 12.15 2.22 -8.60
N LEU A 109 11.83 1.46 -9.66
CA LEU A 109 10.49 0.90 -9.91
C LEU A 109 10.25 -0.54 -9.46
N GLY A 110 11.14 -1.06 -8.59
CA GLY A 110 10.98 -2.41 -8.09
C GLY A 110 9.69 -2.60 -7.29
N LEU A 111 9.12 -3.81 -7.36
CA LEU A 111 8.02 -4.21 -6.46
C LEU A 111 8.47 -4.23 -4.98
N LEU A 112 9.76 -4.43 -4.72
CA LEU A 112 10.31 -4.56 -3.37
C LEU A 112 10.15 -3.29 -2.51
N PRO A 113 10.52 -2.07 -2.97
CA PRO A 113 10.24 -0.82 -2.26
C PRO A 113 8.74 -0.61 -1.98
N LEU A 114 7.87 -0.93 -2.92
CA LEU A 114 6.42 -0.84 -2.73
C LEU A 114 5.94 -1.80 -1.62
N LEU A 115 6.43 -3.03 -1.64
CA LEU A 115 6.13 -4.03 -0.61
C LEU A 115 6.68 -3.62 0.77
N ALA A 116 7.86 -3.02 0.82
CA ALA A 116 8.44 -2.49 2.06
C ALA A 116 7.53 -1.42 2.67
N LEU A 117 7.08 -0.45 1.86
CA LEU A 117 6.18 0.61 2.30
C LEU A 117 4.81 0.07 2.72
N ALA A 118 4.20 -0.79 1.90
CA ALA A 118 2.90 -1.38 2.20
C ALA A 118 2.95 -2.23 3.48
N SER A 119 3.92 -3.15 3.59
CA SER A 119 4.07 -3.99 4.78
C SER A 119 4.32 -3.18 6.05
N THR A 120 5.07 -2.08 5.98
CA THR A 120 5.25 -1.16 7.11
C THR A 120 3.93 -0.53 7.54
N GLY A 121 3.16 0.02 6.60
CA GLY A 121 1.86 0.61 6.94
C GLY A 121 0.92 -0.44 7.56
N ILE A 122 0.90 -1.67 7.04
CA ILE A 122 0.11 -2.76 7.62
C ILE A 122 0.62 -3.10 9.03
N ALA A 123 1.94 -3.16 9.24
CA ALA A 123 2.54 -3.39 10.55
C ALA A 123 2.08 -2.31 11.54
N VAL A 124 2.19 -1.03 11.19
CA VAL A 124 1.73 0.06 12.07
C VAL A 124 0.23 -0.04 12.37
N ALA A 125 -0.59 -0.43 11.39
CA ALA A 125 -2.03 -0.61 11.59
C ALA A 125 -2.36 -1.68 12.66
N VAL A 126 -1.55 -2.73 12.78
CA VAL A 126 -1.72 -3.79 13.80
C VAL A 126 -1.43 -3.28 15.20
N TRP A 127 -0.51 -2.32 15.34
CA TRP A 127 -0.07 -1.80 16.63
C TRP A 127 -0.89 -0.59 17.12
N LEU A 128 -1.76 -0.03 16.27
CA LEU A 128 -2.58 1.14 16.61
C LEU A 128 -3.99 0.75 17.12
N PRO A 129 -4.62 1.58 17.99
CA PRO A 129 -5.98 1.35 18.48
C PRO A 129 -7.03 1.38 17.35
N SER A 130 -8.03 0.50 17.44
CA SER A 130 -9.00 0.16 16.38
C SER A 130 -9.83 1.31 15.79
N GLY A 131 -9.99 2.44 16.50
CA GLY A 131 -10.85 3.55 16.06
C GLY A 131 -10.29 4.40 14.90
N ARG A 132 -8.97 4.56 14.81
CA ARG A 132 -8.29 5.39 13.77
C ARG A 132 -6.98 4.76 13.26
N SER A 133 -6.72 3.50 13.59
CA SER A 133 -5.47 2.83 13.26
C SER A 133 -5.16 2.83 11.76
N VAL A 134 -6.15 2.52 10.93
CA VAL A 134 -5.93 2.33 9.49
C VAL A 134 -5.69 3.66 8.75
N THR A 135 -6.36 4.74 9.14
CA THR A 135 -6.15 6.06 8.52
C THR A 135 -4.78 6.63 8.88
N LEU A 136 -4.38 6.50 10.16
CA LEU A 136 -3.05 6.92 10.61
C LEU A 136 -1.95 6.05 10.00
N ALA A 137 -2.17 4.74 9.92
CA ALA A 137 -1.22 3.81 9.31
C ALA A 137 -1.07 4.03 7.79
N ALA A 138 -2.14 4.41 7.10
CA ALA A 138 -2.08 4.77 5.68
C ALA A 138 -1.24 6.04 5.43
N ALA A 139 -1.12 6.94 6.42
CA ALA A 139 -0.23 8.10 6.30
C ALA A 139 1.25 7.71 6.41
N VAL A 140 1.60 6.61 7.07
CA VAL A 140 2.99 6.22 7.35
C VAL A 140 3.83 6.06 6.08
N PRO A 141 3.41 5.29 5.05
CA PRO A 141 4.16 5.20 3.80
C PRO A 141 4.42 6.55 3.15
N LEU A 142 3.42 7.44 3.19
CA LEU A 142 3.45 8.74 2.54
C LEU A 142 4.36 9.72 3.30
N VAL A 143 4.30 9.71 4.63
CA VAL A 143 5.20 10.47 5.50
C VAL A 143 6.63 9.97 5.38
N TRP A 144 6.85 8.66 5.32
CA TRP A 144 8.20 8.09 5.20
C TRP A 144 8.84 8.50 3.87
N VAL A 145 8.11 8.36 2.75
CA VAL A 145 8.61 8.78 1.45
C VAL A 145 8.87 10.29 1.41
N THR A 146 7.92 11.11 1.87
CA THR A 146 8.09 12.58 1.84
C THR A 146 9.26 13.02 2.72
N ALA A 147 9.43 12.42 3.90
CA ALA A 147 10.60 12.63 4.75
C ALA A 147 11.90 12.26 4.01
N GLY A 148 11.92 11.15 3.26
CA GLY A 148 13.12 10.72 2.51
C GLY A 148 13.51 11.71 1.43
N GLN A 149 12.52 12.27 0.73
CA GLN A 149 12.74 13.26 -0.32
C GLN A 149 13.17 14.62 0.23
N LEU A 150 12.65 15.02 1.40
CA LEU A 150 12.90 16.35 1.96
C LEU A 150 14.11 16.42 2.89
N LEU A 151 14.44 15.32 3.59
CA LEU A 151 15.36 15.33 4.73
C LEU A 151 16.64 14.50 4.50
N GLY A 152 16.72 13.73 3.41
CA GLY A 152 17.78 12.74 3.17
C GLY A 152 19.21 13.29 3.20
N ALA A 153 19.42 14.57 2.84
CA ALA A 153 20.76 15.18 2.82
C ALA A 153 21.15 15.91 4.13
N GLY A 154 20.20 16.15 5.05
CA GLY A 154 20.40 17.09 6.16
C GLY A 154 20.41 16.49 7.58
N LEU A 155 20.08 15.20 7.73
CA LEU A 155 19.82 14.59 9.05
C LEU A 155 20.85 13.55 9.51
N GLY A 156 21.98 13.39 8.82
CA GLY A 156 22.99 12.40 9.17
C GLY A 156 22.42 10.97 9.21
N PRO A 157 22.69 10.16 10.26
CA PRO A 157 22.25 8.76 10.33
C PRO A 157 20.73 8.57 10.24
N VAL A 158 19.95 9.56 10.68
CA VAL A 158 18.49 9.53 10.56
C VAL A 158 18.05 9.69 9.11
N GLY A 159 18.75 10.53 8.33
CA GLY A 159 18.51 10.68 6.89
C GLY A 159 18.76 9.38 6.11
N GLU A 160 19.82 8.63 6.49
CA GLU A 160 20.12 7.33 5.91
C GLU A 160 19.02 6.30 6.19
N ALA A 161 18.55 6.23 7.44
CA ALA A 161 17.47 5.33 7.83
C ALA A 161 16.15 5.64 7.09
N VAL A 162 15.87 6.91 6.82
CA VAL A 162 14.68 7.33 6.07
C VAL A 162 14.74 6.83 4.62
N GLY A 163 15.92 6.60 4.05
CA GLY A 163 16.10 6.02 2.71
C GLY A 163 16.05 4.48 2.63
N TRP A 164 15.98 3.77 3.76
CA TRP A 164 16.11 2.30 3.78
C TRP A 164 15.00 1.55 3.05
N TRP A 165 13.79 2.11 2.94
CA TRP A 165 12.72 1.51 2.15
C TRP A 165 13.08 1.38 0.67
N HIS A 166 13.99 2.23 0.17
CA HIS A 166 14.49 2.19 -1.20
C HIS A 166 15.86 1.51 -1.30
N ALA A 167 16.79 1.81 -0.38
CA ALA A 167 18.15 1.26 -0.42
C ALA A 167 18.22 -0.22 0.03
N HIS A 168 17.41 -0.61 1.00
CA HIS A 168 17.40 -1.95 1.59
C HIS A 168 15.98 -2.49 1.81
N PRO A 169 15.17 -2.60 0.75
CA PRO A 169 13.74 -2.92 0.87
C PRO A 169 13.50 -4.30 1.49
N THR A 170 14.39 -5.27 1.29
CA THR A 170 14.29 -6.61 1.87
C THR A 170 14.35 -6.60 3.39
N TYR A 171 15.26 -5.84 3.99
CA TYR A 171 15.35 -5.72 5.45
C TYR A 171 14.10 -5.06 6.03
N VAL A 172 13.57 -4.03 5.36
CA VAL A 172 12.33 -3.37 5.79
C VAL A 172 11.14 -4.32 5.73
N VAL A 173 10.99 -5.09 4.64
CA VAL A 173 9.93 -6.11 4.53
C VAL A 173 10.05 -7.16 5.64
N VAL A 174 11.25 -7.71 5.88
CA VAL A 174 11.47 -8.71 6.93
C VAL A 174 11.14 -8.16 8.32
N ALA A 175 11.58 -6.94 8.63
CA ALA A 175 11.29 -6.27 9.89
C ALA A 175 9.78 -6.01 10.06
N ALA A 176 9.11 -5.51 9.03
CA ALA A 176 7.68 -5.28 9.04
C ALA A 176 6.89 -6.58 9.23
N LEU A 177 7.29 -7.67 8.57
CA LEU A 177 6.69 -9.00 8.78
C LEU A 177 6.91 -9.52 10.20
N ALA A 178 8.11 -9.35 10.77
CA ALA A 178 8.38 -9.72 12.15
C ALA A 178 7.49 -8.95 13.14
N LEU A 179 7.32 -7.64 12.93
CA LEU A 179 6.41 -6.80 13.73
C LEU A 179 4.94 -7.18 13.56
N LEU A 180 4.52 -7.59 12.35
CA LEU A 180 3.19 -8.12 12.09
C LEU A 180 2.93 -9.42 12.86
N VAL A 181 3.90 -10.35 12.85
CA VAL A 181 3.80 -11.61 13.60
C VAL A 181 3.78 -11.36 15.10
N ALA A 182 4.63 -10.47 15.61
CA ALA A 182 4.68 -10.12 17.03
C ALA A 182 3.39 -9.42 17.50
N GLY A 183 2.79 -8.57 16.67
CA GLY A 183 1.54 -7.88 16.96
C GLY A 183 0.30 -8.78 16.93
N ARG A 184 0.35 -9.94 16.25
CA ARG A 184 -0.78 -10.88 16.17
C ARG A 184 -1.17 -11.51 17.51
N ASN A 185 -0.23 -11.57 18.45
CA ASN A 185 -0.40 -12.25 19.74
C ASN A 185 -0.84 -11.29 20.87
N ARG A 186 -1.26 -10.07 20.53
CA ARG A 186 -1.77 -9.06 21.46
C ARG A 186 -3.27 -8.88 21.26
#